data_AF-A0A822EMQ4-F1
#
_entry.id   AF-A0A822EMQ4-F1
#
_cell.length_a   1.000
_cell.length_b   1.000
_cell.length_c   1.000
_cell.angle_alpha   90.00
_cell.angle_beta   90.00
_cell.angle_gamma   90.00
#
_symmetry.space_group_name_H-M   'P 1'
#
loop_
_entity.id
_entity.type
_entity.pdbx_description
1 polymer ?
#
loop_
_entity_poly.entity_id
_entity_poly.type
_entity_poly.pdbx_seq_one_letter_code
_entity_poly.pdbx_strand_id
1 'polypeptide(L)'
;MPGGGFRCICRTGFTGNYCELSTGTPGGSTPNVCVNNPCLNGATCQNVPGGGFRCICRTGFTGNYCELSTGTPGGSTPNICVNNPCLNGAACQNMPGGGFRCICRTGFTGNYCELST
;
A
#
# COMPACT_ATOMS: atom_id res chain seq x y z
N MET A 1 -22.24 -57.55 -0.37
CA MET A 1 -21.47 -56.62 0.48
C MET A 1 -21.27 -55.32 -0.28
N PRO A 2 -21.95 -54.22 0.07
CA PRO A 2 -21.64 -52.91 -0.51
C PRO A 2 -20.94 -52.02 0.52
N GLY A 3 -19.79 -51.47 0.14
CA GLY A 3 -18.93 -50.64 1.00
C GLY A 3 -19.66 -49.40 1.49
N GLY A 4 -19.91 -49.35 2.80
CA GLY A 4 -20.54 -48.21 3.47
C GLY A 4 -19.54 -47.06 3.62
N GLY A 5 -19.65 -46.06 2.75
CA GLY A 5 -19.03 -44.76 3.00
C GLY A 5 -19.81 -44.05 4.12
N PHE A 6 -19.15 -43.72 5.22
CA PHE A 6 -19.72 -42.89 6.27
C PHE A 6 -19.45 -41.42 5.98
N ARG A 7 -20.48 -40.58 6.17
CA ARG A 7 -20.36 -39.12 6.08
C ARG A 7 -20.67 -38.55 7.45
N CYS A 8 -19.73 -37.78 8.01
CA CYS A 8 -19.94 -37.12 9.29
C CYS A 8 -20.89 -35.92 9.10
N ILE A 9 -21.92 -35.83 9.95
CA ILE A 9 -22.73 -34.62 10.09
C ILE A 9 -22.07 -33.78 11.17
N CYS A 10 -21.50 -32.65 10.78
CA CYS A 10 -20.73 -31.82 11.69
C CYS A 10 -21.60 -30.97 12.60
N ARG A 11 -21.13 -30.78 13.84
CA ARG A 11 -21.73 -29.83 14.78
C ARG A 11 -21.54 -28.40 14.25
N THR A 12 -22.43 -27.50 14.66
CA THR A 12 -22.33 -26.07 14.31
C THR A 12 -20.93 -25.55 14.64
N GLY A 13 -20.24 -25.03 13.63
CA GLY A 13 -18.86 -24.57 13.78
C GLY A 13 -17.77 -25.54 13.30
N PHE A 14 -18.13 -26.66 12.66
CA PHE A 14 -17.18 -27.64 12.13
C PHE A 14 -17.54 -28.08 10.69
N THR A 15 -16.51 -28.39 9.89
CA THR A 15 -16.54 -28.90 8.50
C THR A 15 -15.38 -29.89 8.28
N GLY A 16 -15.29 -30.51 7.10
CA GLY A 16 -14.34 -31.57 6.78
C GLY A 16 -15.02 -32.93 6.68
N ASN A 17 -14.31 -33.91 6.11
CA ASN A 17 -14.86 -35.26 5.91
C ASN A 17 -15.10 -35.99 7.24
N TYR A 18 -14.38 -35.59 8.29
CA TYR A 18 -14.44 -36.10 9.65
C TYR A 18 -14.73 -34.98 10.68
N CYS A 19 -15.21 -33.81 10.23
CA CYS A 19 -15.46 -32.64 11.07
C CYS A 19 -14.20 -32.09 11.79
N GLU A 20 -13.04 -32.24 11.16
CA GLU A 20 -11.71 -31.88 11.67
C GLU A 20 -11.37 -30.39 11.50
N LEU A 21 -12.12 -29.67 10.67
CA LEU A 21 -11.92 -28.24 10.40
C LEU A 21 -12.97 -27.43 11.15
N SER A 22 -12.58 -26.46 11.98
CA SER A 22 -13.57 -25.58 12.62
C SER A 22 -14.02 -24.48 11.65
N THR A 23 -15.27 -24.52 11.19
CA THR A 23 -15.90 -23.37 10.50
C THR A 23 -16.16 -22.31 11.54
N GLY A 24 -15.31 -21.30 11.57
CA GLY A 24 -15.28 -20.27 12.60
C GLY A 24 -16.59 -20.01 13.34
N THR A 25 -16.53 -20.20 14.66
CA THR A 25 -17.30 -19.40 15.63
C THR A 25 -17.15 -17.91 15.31
N PRO A 26 -17.94 -17.00 15.93
CA PRO A 26 -17.58 -15.57 15.98
C PRO A 26 -16.32 -15.38 16.85
N GLY A 27 -15.19 -15.85 16.31
CA GLY A 27 -13.96 -16.25 17.01
C GLY A 27 -13.18 -17.34 16.28
N GLY A 28 -13.56 -17.66 15.03
CA GLY A 28 -12.87 -18.60 14.18
C GLY A 28 -11.40 -18.24 14.00
N SER A 29 -10.59 -19.29 13.96
CA SER A 29 -9.17 -19.31 13.65
C SER A 29 -8.90 -18.73 12.25
N THR A 30 -9.18 -17.45 12.07
CA THR A 30 -8.45 -16.62 11.13
C THR A 30 -6.98 -16.79 11.54
N PRO A 31 -6.10 -17.22 10.62
CA PRO A 31 -4.68 -17.16 10.89
C PRO A 31 -4.44 -15.74 11.38
N ASN A 32 -4.00 -15.58 12.63
CA ASN A 32 -3.72 -14.26 13.15
C ASN A 32 -2.44 -13.80 12.44
N VAL A 33 -2.59 -13.26 11.23
CA VAL A 33 -1.48 -12.87 10.36
C VAL A 33 -0.69 -11.74 11.03
N CYS A 34 -1.30 -11.04 11.99
CA CYS A 34 -0.64 -10.05 12.83
C CYS A 34 0.29 -10.64 13.90
N VAL A 35 0.32 -11.96 14.15
CA VAL A 35 1.27 -12.59 15.12
C VAL A 35 2.72 -12.31 14.72
N ASN A 36 3.01 -12.31 13.43
CA ASN A 36 4.36 -12.04 12.92
C ASN A 36 4.64 -10.54 12.71
N ASN A 37 3.71 -9.68 13.13
CA ASN A 37 3.76 -8.23 12.98
C ASN A 37 4.23 -7.77 11.58
N PRO A 38 3.46 -8.06 10.52
CA PRO A 38 3.87 -7.79 9.13
C PRO A 38 3.94 -6.28 8.82
N CYS A 39 3.31 -5.43 9.62
CA CYS A 39 3.26 -3.98 9.39
C CYS A 39 4.54 -3.28 9.89
N LEU A 40 5.13 -2.44 9.05
CA LEU A 40 6.38 -1.73 9.31
C LEU A 40 6.15 -0.31 9.84
N ASN A 41 7.23 0.37 10.24
CA ASN A 41 7.23 1.78 10.63
C ASN A 41 6.26 2.15 11.77
N GLY A 42 6.02 1.22 12.69
CA GLY A 42 5.14 1.43 13.84
C GLY A 42 3.65 1.47 13.49
N ALA A 43 3.26 0.92 12.34
CA ALA A 43 1.88 0.74 11.93
C ALA A 43 1.15 -0.32 12.77
N THR A 44 -0.18 -0.20 12.85
CA THR A 44 -1.02 -1.12 13.64
C THR A 44 -1.58 -2.21 12.73
N CYS A 45 -1.31 -3.48 13.05
CA CYS A 45 -1.88 -4.61 12.32
C CYS A 45 -3.29 -4.94 12.82
N GLN A 46 -4.26 -5.05 11.92
CA GLN A 46 -5.63 -5.45 12.22
C GLN A 46 -6.03 -6.68 11.40
N ASN A 47 -6.50 -7.73 12.06
CA ASN A 47 -7.03 -8.91 11.36
C ASN A 47 -8.39 -8.58 10.73
N VAL A 48 -8.60 -9.08 9.51
CA VAL A 48 -9.84 -8.89 8.74
C VAL A 48 -10.65 -10.20 8.76
N PRO A 49 -11.96 -10.12 9.04
CA PRO A 49 -12.85 -11.28 8.93
C PRO A 49 -12.76 -11.89 7.51
N GLY A 50 -12.44 -13.18 7.42
CA GLY A 50 -12.21 -13.87 6.14
C GLY A 50 -10.77 -14.34 5.89
N GLY A 51 -9.86 -14.14 6.85
CA GLY A 51 -8.49 -14.71 6.81
C GLY A 51 -7.41 -13.78 6.25
N GLY A 52 -7.63 -12.47 6.30
CA GLY A 52 -6.66 -11.45 5.87
C GLY A 52 -6.20 -10.55 7.03
N PHE A 53 -5.28 -9.64 6.72
CA PHE A 53 -4.89 -8.55 7.61
C PHE A 53 -4.86 -7.23 6.85
N ARG A 54 -4.94 -6.15 7.61
CA ARG A 54 -4.81 -4.78 7.12
C ARG A 54 -3.86 -4.03 8.04
N CYS A 55 -2.87 -3.36 7.46
CA CYS A 55 -2.01 -2.45 8.18
C CYS A 55 -2.63 -1.04 8.21
N ILE A 56 -2.75 -0.48 9.41
CA ILE A 56 -3.14 0.91 9.63
C ILE A 56 -1.86 1.72 9.76
N CYS A 57 -1.50 2.41 8.69
CA CYS A 57 -0.27 3.20 8.61
C CYS A 57 -0.36 4.47 9.46
N ARG A 58 0.77 4.84 10.08
CA ARG A 58 0.90 6.16 10.71
C ARG A 58 0.92 7.25 9.64
N THR A 59 0.55 8.46 10.05
CA THR A 59 0.70 9.67 9.22
C THR A 59 2.12 9.75 8.68
N GLY A 60 2.27 9.90 7.35
CA GLY A 60 3.59 9.87 6.71
C GLY A 60 4.00 8.51 6.15
N PHE A 61 3.14 7.48 6.18
CA PHE A 61 3.40 6.14 5.64
C PHE A 61 2.20 5.57 4.86
N THR A 62 2.47 4.76 3.85
CA THR A 62 1.54 4.09 2.94
C THR A 62 2.12 2.75 2.46
N GLY A 63 1.39 2.04 1.61
CA GLY A 63 1.73 0.68 1.17
C GLY A 63 0.96 -0.38 1.94
N ASN A 64 1.02 -1.63 1.46
CA ASN A 64 0.26 -2.74 2.05
C ASN A 64 0.77 -3.11 3.45
N TYR A 65 2.04 -2.85 3.70
CA TYR A 65 2.73 -3.09 4.97
C TYR A 65 3.17 -1.78 5.64
N CYS A 66 2.72 -0.62 5.16
CA CYS A 66 3.19 0.70 5.60
C CYS A 66 4.70 0.89 5.42
N GLU A 67 5.27 0.21 4.43
CA GLU A 67 6.68 0.18 4.07
C GLU A 67 7.12 1.46 3.34
N LEU A 68 6.18 2.14 2.68
CA LEU A 68 6.46 3.36 1.94
C LEU A 68 6.25 4.55 2.86
N SER A 69 7.26 5.39 3.06
CA SER A 69 7.01 6.69 3.68
C SER A 69 6.36 7.61 2.65
N THR A 70 5.17 8.14 2.93
CA THR A 70 4.51 9.14 2.08
C THR A 70 5.21 10.49 2.12
N GLY A 71 6.27 10.63 2.92
CA GLY A 71 6.70 11.92 3.39
C GLY A 71 5.62 12.54 4.29
N THR A 72 6.09 13.24 5.30
CA THR A 72 5.32 14.11 6.19
C THR A 72 4.38 15.08 5.42
N PRO A 73 3.48 15.81 6.10
CA PRO A 73 3.10 17.14 5.62
C PRO A 73 4.41 17.95 5.58
N GLY A 74 4.99 18.13 4.39
CA GLY A 74 6.40 18.50 4.20
C GLY A 74 7.28 17.40 3.58
N GLY A 75 6.63 16.36 3.04
CA GLY A 75 7.24 15.19 2.45
C GLY A 75 8.24 15.54 1.37
N SER A 76 9.28 14.73 1.31
CA SER A 76 10.33 14.71 0.29
C SER A 76 9.68 14.73 -1.10
N THR A 77 9.38 15.93 -1.56
CA THR A 77 9.03 16.22 -2.94
C THR A 77 10.22 15.69 -3.72
N PRO A 78 10.04 14.72 -4.65
CA PRO A 78 11.13 14.32 -5.52
C PRO A 78 11.72 15.60 -6.07
N ASN A 79 13.01 15.85 -5.79
CA ASN A 79 13.66 17.05 -6.29
C ASN A 79 13.89 16.84 -7.79
N ILE A 80 12.85 17.09 -8.58
CA ILE A 80 12.84 16.89 -10.03
C ILE A 80 13.89 17.80 -10.69
N CYS A 81 14.22 18.92 -10.04
CA CYS A 81 15.26 19.83 -10.48
C CYS A 81 16.70 19.33 -10.27
N VAL A 82 16.96 18.16 -9.65
CA VAL A 82 18.33 17.62 -9.48
C VAL A 82 19.05 17.46 -10.82
N ASN A 83 18.35 17.00 -11.85
CA ASN A 83 18.92 16.81 -13.18
C ASN A 83 18.65 17.99 -14.12
N ASN A 84 18.08 19.08 -13.62
CA ASN A 84 17.59 20.24 -14.37
C ASN A 84 16.90 19.88 -15.70
N PRO A 85 15.60 19.51 -15.68
CA PRO A 85 14.88 19.13 -16.90
C PRO A 85 14.62 20.31 -17.86
N CYS A 86 14.88 21.55 -17.44
CA CYS A 86 14.58 22.74 -18.23
C CYS A 86 15.66 23.02 -19.29
N LEU A 87 15.24 23.33 -20.51
CA LEU A 87 16.11 23.56 -21.66
C LEU A 87 16.45 25.05 -21.85
N ASN A 88 17.35 25.34 -22.79
CA ASN A 88 17.71 26.71 -23.20
C ASN A 88 18.20 27.63 -22.05
N GLY A 89 18.85 27.03 -21.04
CA GLY A 89 19.37 27.76 -19.89
C GLY A 89 18.29 28.32 -18.96
N ALA A 90 17.09 27.74 -18.97
CA ALA A 90 16.00 28.04 -18.06
C ALA A 90 16.27 27.52 -16.63
N ALA A 91 15.66 28.16 -15.64
CA ALA A 91 15.80 27.77 -14.24
C ALA A 91 14.68 26.80 -13.84
N CYS A 92 15.02 25.71 -13.14
CA CYS A 92 14.05 24.77 -12.59
C CYS A 92 13.67 25.15 -11.16
N GLN A 93 12.36 25.18 -10.88
CA GLN A 93 11.81 25.41 -9.54
C GLN A 93 10.93 24.22 -9.13
N ASN A 94 11.24 23.60 -8.00
CA ASN A 94 10.36 22.57 -7.42
C ASN A 94 9.08 23.20 -6.88
N MET A 95 7.96 22.55 -7.13
CA MET A 95 6.64 22.97 -6.66
C MET A 95 6.22 22.14 -5.44
N PRO A 96 5.57 22.76 -4.44
CA PRO A 96 4.94 22.04 -3.35
C PRO A 96 3.94 21.01 -3.90
N GLY A 97 4.01 19.76 -3.45
CA GLY A 97 3.09 18.70 -3.87
C GLY A 97 3.59 17.74 -4.95
N GLY A 98 4.90 17.73 -5.26
CA GLY A 98 5.51 16.71 -6.13
C GLY A 98 5.72 17.12 -7.58
N GLY A 99 5.64 18.42 -7.90
CA GLY A 99 5.81 18.94 -9.26
C GLY A 99 7.05 19.83 -9.43
N PHE A 100 7.26 20.33 -10.64
CA PHE A 100 8.26 21.36 -10.93
C PHE A 100 7.71 22.33 -11.98
N ARG A 101 8.38 23.48 -12.11
CA ARG A 101 8.10 24.49 -13.13
C ARG A 101 9.42 25.02 -13.68
N CYS A 102 9.49 25.17 -14.99
CA CYS A 102 10.60 25.86 -15.65
C CYS A 102 10.33 27.35 -15.79
N ILE A 103 11.34 28.16 -15.48
CA ILE A 103 11.32 29.62 -15.65
C ILE A 103 12.11 29.94 -16.93
N CYS A 104 11.37 30.15 -18.02
CA CYS A 104 11.95 30.39 -19.34
C CYS A 104 12.56 31.79 -19.45
N ARG A 105 13.64 31.90 -20.24
CA ARG A 105 14.22 33.20 -20.62
C ARG A 105 13.35 33.88 -21.68
N THR A 106 13.52 35.19 -21.82
CA THR A 106 12.85 35.98 -22.87
C THR A 106 13.10 35.37 -24.25
N GLY A 107 12.02 35.16 -25.01
CA GLY A 107 12.06 34.48 -26.32
C GLY A 107 11.95 32.96 -26.25
N PHE A 108 11.71 32.36 -25.08
CA PHE A 108 11.46 30.92 -24.94
C PHE A 108 10.15 30.63 -24.19
N THR A 109 9.46 29.56 -24.60
CA THR A 109 8.16 29.12 -24.06
C THR A 109 8.08 27.57 -24.04
N GLY A 110 7.01 27.02 -23.47
CA GLY A 110 6.80 25.57 -23.31
C GLY A 110 6.99 25.09 -21.87
N ASN A 111 6.65 23.84 -21.60
CA ASN A 111 6.71 23.27 -20.25
C ASN A 111 8.17 23.08 -19.77
N TYR A 112 9.07 22.88 -20.72
CA TYR A 112 10.52 22.72 -20.50
C TYR A 112 11.32 23.88 -21.11
N CYS A 113 10.67 24.95 -21.54
CA CYS A 113 11.28 26.07 -22.26
C CYS A 113 11.95 25.66 -23.58
N GLU A 114 11.36 24.67 -24.26
CA GLU A 114 11.86 24.04 -25.47
C GLU A 114 11.56 24.81 -26.76
N LEU A 115 10.57 25.71 -26.75
CA LEU A 115 10.11 26.46 -27.92
C LEU A 115 10.71 27.87 -27.93
N SER A 116 11.32 28.29 -29.04
CA SER A 116 11.76 29.68 -29.25
C SER A 116 10.68 30.51 -29.96
N THR A 117 10.36 31.69 -29.44
CA THR A 117 9.40 32.66 -29.98
C THR A 117 10.07 33.92 -30.47
#